data_AF-A0A1Y4N8K3-F1
#
_entry.id   AF-A0A1Y4N8K3-F1
#
_cell.length_a   1.000
_cell.length_b   1.000
_cell.length_c   1.000
_cell.angle_alpha   90.00
_cell.angle_beta   90.00
_cell.angle_gamma   90.00
#
_symmetry.space_group_name_H-M   'P 1'
#
loop_
_entity.id
_entity.type
_entity.pdbx_description
1 polymer ?
#
loop_
_entity_poly.entity_id
_entity_poly.type
_entity_poly.pdbx_seq_one_letter_code
_entity_poly.pdbx_strand_id
1 'polypeptide(L)' 'MQNDFNKINGSLLKEARKKQNLTLTEVAKKCGKSVGWLGDIESGRNRIYFDDMKILCSLYNITLDEISLKIDELQEKL' A
#
# COMPACT_ATOMS: atom_id res chain seq x y z
N MET A 1 4.30 -2.01 -17.75
CA MET A 1 5.63 -2.13 -17.12
C MET A 1 5.84 -1.26 -15.88
N GLN A 2 5.74 0.08 -15.89
CA GLN A 2 5.81 0.87 -14.62
C GLN A 2 4.47 0.93 -13.87
N ASN A 3 3.35 0.96 -14.59
CA ASN A 3 2.00 1.09 -14.02
C ASN A 3 1.53 -0.18 -13.30
N ASP A 4 2.07 -1.35 -13.65
CA ASP A 4 1.58 -2.63 -13.12
C ASP A 4 2.14 -2.89 -11.71
N PHE A 5 3.41 -2.53 -11.47
CA PHE A 5 4.04 -2.63 -10.15
C PHE A 5 3.35 -1.73 -9.12
N ASN A 6 3.08 -0.46 -9.46
CA ASN A 6 2.38 0.46 -8.55
C ASN A 6 0.96 -0.03 -8.23
N LYS A 7 0.27 -0.63 -9.20
CA LYS A 7 -1.06 -1.21 -9.00
C LYS A 7 -1.03 -2.39 -8.02
N ILE A 8 -0.05 -3.29 -8.16
CA ILE A 8 0.12 -4.43 -7.25
C ILE A 8 0.41 -3.94 -5.82
N ASN A 9 1.36 -3.01 -5.65
CA ASN A 9 1.67 -2.45 -4.33
C ASN A 9 0.45 -1.75 -3.71
N GLY A 10 -0.22 -0.92 -4.51
CA GLY A 10 -1.39 -0.18 -4.09
C GLY A 10 -2.53 -1.10 -3.66
N SER A 11 -2.81 -2.16 -4.41
CA SER A 11 -3.86 -3.11 -4.07
C SER A 11 -3.55 -3.88 -2.79
N LEU A 12 -2.31 -4.34 -2.61
CA LEU A 12 -1.88 -5.04 -1.39
C LEU A 12 -1.99 -4.15 -0.15
N LEU A 13 -1.57 -2.88 -0.24
CA LEU A 13 -1.73 -1.90 0.83
C LEU A 13 -3.20 -1.64 1.16
N LYS A 14 -4.04 -1.49 0.13
CA LYS A 14 -5.49 -1.30 0.28
C LYS A 14 -6.14 -2.48 0.99
N GLU A 15 -5.76 -3.70 0.65
CA GLU A 15 -6.24 -4.91 1.32
C GLU A 15 -5.80 -4.96 2.78
N ALA A 16 -4.53 -4.68 3.05
CA ALA A 16 -3.99 -4.65 4.42
C ALA A 16 -4.71 -3.60 5.28
N ARG A 17 -4.95 -2.39 4.74
CA ARG A 17 -5.73 -1.35 5.41
C ARG A 17 -7.14 -1.83 5.77
N LYS A 18 -7.84 -2.44 4.81
CA LYS A 18 -9.20 -2.93 5.00
C LYS A 18 -9.27 -4.05 6.04
N LYS A 19 -8.26 -4.93 6.11
CA LYS A 19 -8.16 -5.97 7.15
C LYS A 19 -8.07 -5.39 8.57
N GLN A 20 -7.49 -4.20 8.71
CA GLN A 20 -7.48 -3.47 9.99
C GLN A 20 -8.73 -2.63 10.24
N ASN A 21 -9.75 -2.71 9.38
CA ASN A 21 -10.97 -1.89 9.43
C ASN A 21 -10.70 -0.37 9.44
N LEU A 22 -9.59 0.07 8.84
CA LEU A 22 -9.23 1.48 8.78
C LEU A 22 -9.76 2.14 7.51
N THR A 23 -10.30 3.34 7.63
CA THR A 23 -10.67 4.21 6.50
C THR A 23 -9.45 4.91 5.90
N LEU A 24 -9.58 5.42 4.67
CA LEU A 24 -8.54 6.27 4.07
C LEU A 24 -8.23 7.50 4.93
N THR A 25 -9.27 8.13 5.48
CA THR A 25 -9.17 9.33 6.31
C THR A 25 -8.39 9.09 7.60
N GLU A 26 -8.66 7.98 8.29
CA GLU A 26 -7.95 7.64 9.52
C GLU A 26 -6.47 7.42 9.29
N VAL A 27 -6.11 6.67 8.24
CA VAL A 27 -4.71 6.39 7.92
C VAL A 27 -4.00 7.66 7.48
N ALA A 28 -4.58 8.42 6.55
CA ALA A 28 -4.01 9.67 6.07
C ALA A 28 -3.72 10.63 7.23
N LYS A 29 -4.64 10.73 8.20
CA LYS A 29 -4.42 11.49 9.44
C LYS A 29 -3.25 10.94 10.27
N LYS A 30 -3.18 9.61 10.45
CA LYS A 30 -2.11 8.97 11.25
C LYS A 30 -0.71 9.12 10.63
N CYS A 31 -0.59 9.16 9.30
CA CYS A 31 0.69 9.33 8.61
C CYS A 31 1.00 10.78 8.19
N GLY A 32 0.14 11.75 8.53
CA GLY A 32 0.35 13.16 8.19
C GLY A 32 0.28 13.46 6.69
N LYS A 33 -0.56 12.72 5.95
CA LYS A 33 -0.74 12.87 4.49
C LYS A 33 -2.19 13.23 4.15
N SER A 34 -2.43 13.60 2.90
CA SER A 34 -3.80 13.82 2.41
C SER A 34 -4.51 12.50 2.09
N VAL A 35 -5.84 12.49 2.17
CA VAL A 35 -6.66 11.33 1.75
C VAL A 35 -6.43 11.02 0.26
N GLY A 36 -6.30 12.07 -0.56
CA GLY A 36 -5.98 11.95 -1.99
C GLY A 36 -4.64 11.26 -2.24
N TRP A 37 -3.60 11.62 -1.48
CA TRP A 37 -2.30 10.95 -1.56
C TRP A 37 -2.43 9.45 -1.31
N LEU A 38 -3.10 9.04 -0.23
CA LEU A 38 -3.28 7.61 0.06
C LEU A 38 -4.14 6.91 -1.01
N GLY A 39 -5.17 7.58 -1.52
CA GLY A 39 -5.99 7.06 -2.61
C GLY A 39 -5.23 6.88 -3.93
N ASP A 40 -4.31 7.78 -4.26
CA ASP A 40 -3.45 7.67 -5.44
C ASP A 40 -2.45 6.52 -5.30
N ILE A 41 -1.92 6.31 -4.11
CA ILE A 41 -1.03 5.19 -3.79
C ILE A 41 -1.79 3.85 -3.90
N GLU A 42 -2.94 3.73 -3.24
CA GLU A 42 -3.74 2.50 -3.23
C GLU A 42 -4.36 2.13 -4.59
N SER A 43 -4.47 3.09 -5.50
CA SER A 43 -4.91 2.85 -6.87
C SER A 43 -3.76 2.62 -7.85
N GLY A 44 -2.51 2.74 -7.39
CA GLY A 44 -1.32 2.63 -8.22
C GLY A 44 -1.11 3.81 -9.18
N ARG A 45 -1.85 4.93 -9.01
CA ARG A 45 -1.64 6.16 -9.79
C ARG A 45 -0.28 6.77 -9.47
N ASN A 46 0.16 6.67 -8.21
CA ASN A 46 1.47 7.11 -7.75
C ASN A 46 2.27 5.95 -7.16
N ARG A 47 3.61 6.05 -7.28
CA ARG A 47 4.52 5.14 -6.56
C ARG A 47 4.54 5.46 -5.08
N ILE A 48 4.74 4.45 -4.24
CA ILE A 48 5.05 4.62 -2.82
C ILE A 48 6.56 4.59 -2.60
N TYR A 49 7.05 5.44 -1.70
CA TYR A 49 8.45 5.43 -1.27
C TYR A 49 8.65 4.52 -0.07
N PHE A 50 9.87 4.01 0.10
CA PHE A 50 10.20 3.04 1.14
C PHE A 50 9.84 3.51 2.57
N ASP A 51 10.08 4.78 2.90
CA ASP A 51 9.75 5.31 4.22
C ASP A 51 8.24 5.35 4.48
N ASP A 52 7.46 5.78 3.48
CA ASP A 52 6.00 5.76 3.57
C ASP A 52 5.46 4.32 3.64
N MET A 53 6.08 3.39 2.91
CA MET A 53 5.75 1.97 2.95
C MET A 53 5.88 1.40 4.36
N LYS A 54 7.00 1.67 5.05
CA LYS A 54 7.22 1.24 6.44
C LYS A 54 6.15 1.77 7.39
N ILE A 55 5.76 3.04 7.23
CA ILE A 55 4.72 3.65 8.06
C ILE A 55 3.38 2.92 7.84
N LEU A 56 2.99 2.69 6.59
CA LEU A 56 1.75 1.97 6.28
C LEU A 56 1.77 0.53 6.78
N CYS A 57 2.88 -0.19 6.60
CA CYS A 57 3.09 -1.54 7.15
C CYS A 57 2.84 -1.58 8.66
N SER A 58 3.44 -0.66 9.41
CA SER A 58 3.25 -0.54 10.86
C SER A 58 1.79 -0.28 11.23
N LEU A 59 1.10 0.62 10.52
CA LEU A 59 -0.31 0.91 10.75
C LEU A 59 -1.24 -0.26 10.40
N TYR A 60 -0.83 -1.11 9.46
CA TYR A 60 -1.63 -2.21 8.94
C TYR A 60 -1.33 -3.56 9.60
N ASN A 61 -0.41 -3.57 10.57
CA ASN A 61 0.07 -4.79 11.22
C ASN A 61 0.51 -5.86 10.21
N ILE A 62 1.31 -5.45 9.23
CA ILE A 62 1.90 -6.30 8.20
C ILE A 62 3.38 -5.93 8.02
N THR A 63 4.23 -6.92 7.81
CA THR A 63 5.66 -6.69 7.56
C THR A 63 5.93 -6.34 6.09
N LEU A 64 7.11 -5.77 5.83
CA LEU A 64 7.57 -5.56 4.44
C LEU A 64 7.79 -6.89 3.72
N ASP A 65 8.32 -7.91 4.42
CA ASP A 65 8.59 -9.22 3.86
C ASP A 65 7.30 -9.90 3.38
N GLU A 66 6.23 -9.84 4.18
CA GLU A 66 4.91 -10.35 3.78
C GLU A 66 4.35 -9.65 2.53
N ILE A 67 4.65 -8.36 2.34
CA ILE A 67 4.25 -7.66 1.12
C ILE A 67 5.16 -8.05 -0.05
N SER A 68 6.47 -8.14 0.16
CA SER A 68 7.43 -8.55 -0.87
C SER A 68 7.08 -9.92 -1.44
N LEU A 69 6.84 -10.91 -0.58
CA LEU A 69 6.46 -12.26 -0.99
C LEU A 69 5.20 -12.26 -1.87
N LYS A 70 4.19 -11.46 -1.52
CA LYS A 70 2.96 -11.34 -2.31
C LYS A 70 3.18 -10.64 -3.64
N ILE A 71 4.10 -9.68 -3.70
CA ILE A 71 4.46 -9.02 -4.96
C ILE A 71 5.10 -10.06 -5.88
N ASP A 72 6.07 -10.82 -5.39
CA ASP A 72 6.76 -11.86 -6.16
C ASP A 72 5.76 -12.90 -6.69
N GLU A 73 4.86 -13.40 -5.83
CA GLU A 73 3.79 -14.35 -6.20
C GLU A 73 2.82 -13.82 -7.28
N LEU A 74 2.57 -12.51 -7.31
CA LEU A 74 1.67 -11.88 -8.28
C LEU A 74 2.40 -11.52 -9.58
N GLN A 75 3.69 -11.26 -9.52
CA GLN A 75 4.52 -11.01 -10.70
C GLN A 75 4.79 -12.28 -11.51
N GLU A 76 4.94 -13.44 -10.87
CA GLU A 76 5.12 -14.72 -11.56
C GLU A 76 3.88 -15.18 -12.35
N LYS A 77 2.70 -14.58 -12.10
CA LYS A 77 1.42 -14.94 -12.72
C LYS A 77 1.05 -14.06 -13.93
N LEU A 78 1.89 -13.08 -14.28
CA LEU A 78 1.73 -12.14 -15.40
C LEU A 78 2.72 -12.46 -16.52
#